data_AF-A0A962NX40-F1
#
_entry.id   AF-A0A962NX40-F1
#
_cell.length_a   1.000
_cell.length_b   1.000
_cell.length_c   1.000
_cell.angle_alpha   90.00
_cell.angle_beta   90.00
_cell.angle_gamma   90.00
#
_symmetry.space_group_name_H-M   'P 1'
#
loop_
_entity.id
_entity.type
_entity.pdbx_description
1 polymer ?
#
loop_
_entity_poly.entity_id
_entity_poly.type
_entity_poly.pdbx_seq_one_letter_code
_entity_poly.pdbx_strand_id
1 'polypeptide(L)'
;MDDSKEKFAEYVSSLPTGSVEKNKTLIGFLELIWDSLSGSSNQNTTANKLDRIENIFWSPPLLEFILERHGPTVNGSSRANLHYWRVNINDWSAEIYKTGKKQLTPMSRKYYASIDAEAVAQLLIQGKYKDPRLEIKSDGNIRVLITKIVPNGGAKLTTIARHKKFRQKLSEILIPHGWVEITPHFWRPPKHNPT
;
A
#
# COMPACT_ATOMS: atom_id res chain seq x y z
N MET A 1 -44.09 -8.62 5.29
CA MET A 1 -43.14 -8.23 6.34
C MET A 1 -41.87 -9.00 6.07
N ASP A 2 -40.76 -8.29 5.93
CA ASP A 2 -39.44 -8.90 5.79
C ASP A 2 -39.02 -9.41 7.17
N ASP A 3 -38.99 -10.73 7.35
CA ASP A 3 -38.66 -11.43 8.60
C ASP A 3 -37.18 -11.85 8.67
N SER A 4 -36.34 -11.28 7.78
CA SER A 4 -34.94 -11.67 7.64
C SER A 4 -34.13 -11.39 8.91
N LYS A 5 -34.45 -10.33 9.64
CA LYS A 5 -33.80 -9.98 10.92
C LYS A 5 -34.12 -11.01 11.99
N GLU A 6 -35.39 -11.38 12.14
CA GLU A 6 -35.84 -12.39 13.09
C GLU A 6 -35.19 -13.75 12.80
N LYS A 7 -35.18 -14.17 11.54
CA LYS A 7 -34.52 -15.42 11.11
C LYS A 7 -33.02 -15.42 11.37
N PHE A 8 -32.35 -14.29 11.14
CA PHE A 8 -30.92 -14.16 11.46
C PHE A 8 -30.68 -14.24 12.96
N ALA A 9 -31.49 -13.54 13.78
CA ALA A 9 -31.39 -13.58 15.24
C ALA A 9 -31.60 -14.99 15.79
N GLU A 10 -32.61 -15.71 15.30
CA GLU A 10 -32.86 -17.12 15.64
C GLU A 10 -31.67 -18.00 15.26
N TYR A 11 -31.16 -17.84 14.05
CA TYR A 11 -30.01 -18.58 13.56
C TYR A 11 -28.76 -18.36 14.44
N VAL A 12 -28.35 -17.11 14.68
CA VAL A 12 -27.14 -16.84 15.48
C VAL A 12 -27.32 -17.22 16.95
N SER A 13 -28.54 -17.12 17.49
CA SER A 13 -28.83 -17.56 18.86
C SER A 13 -28.74 -19.08 19.04
N SER A 14 -28.90 -19.86 17.96
CA SER A 14 -28.68 -21.31 17.96
C SER A 14 -27.19 -21.71 17.92
N LEU A 15 -26.30 -20.77 17.60
CA LEU A 15 -24.86 -21.03 17.54
C LEU A 15 -24.25 -21.09 18.95
N PRO A 16 -23.22 -21.92 19.16
CA PRO A 16 -22.45 -21.86 20.39
C PRO A 16 -21.76 -20.50 20.53
N THR A 17 -21.66 -19.99 21.75
CA THR A 17 -20.80 -18.84 22.04
C THR A 17 -19.35 -19.21 21.74
N GLY A 18 -18.64 -18.33 21.02
CA GLY A 18 -17.25 -18.51 20.66
C GLY A 18 -17.01 -18.47 19.15
N SER A 19 -15.97 -19.18 18.71
CA SER A 19 -15.61 -19.26 17.30
C SER A 19 -16.70 -19.97 16.50
N VAL A 20 -17.11 -19.35 15.38
CA VAL A 20 -18.12 -19.88 14.47
C VAL A 20 -17.47 -20.20 13.13
N GLU A 21 -17.74 -21.38 12.59
CA GLU A 21 -17.31 -21.72 11.24
C GLU A 21 -18.11 -20.94 10.19
N LYS A 22 -17.37 -20.34 9.25
CA LYS A 22 -17.97 -19.69 8.10
C LYS A 22 -18.69 -20.72 7.23
N ASN A 23 -19.98 -20.51 7.02
CA ASN A 23 -20.81 -21.35 6.18
C ASN A 23 -21.77 -20.50 5.34
N LYS A 24 -22.33 -21.09 4.26
CA LYS A 24 -23.20 -20.37 3.33
C LYS A 24 -24.48 -19.84 3.97
N THR A 25 -25.01 -20.53 4.97
CA THR A 25 -26.24 -20.12 5.67
C THR A 25 -26.02 -18.82 6.43
N LEU A 26 -24.95 -18.74 7.24
CA LEU A 26 -24.59 -17.53 7.97
C LEU A 26 -24.35 -16.35 7.02
N ILE A 27 -23.58 -16.56 5.96
CA ILE A 27 -23.29 -15.51 4.97
C ILE A 27 -24.58 -15.06 4.28
N GLY A 28 -25.43 -15.99 3.85
CA GLY A 28 -26.69 -15.66 3.18
C GLY A 28 -27.62 -14.84 4.06
N PHE A 29 -27.79 -15.20 5.34
CA PHE A 29 -28.58 -14.37 6.26
C PHE A 29 -27.97 -12.99 6.49
N LEU A 30 -26.65 -12.93 6.70
CA LEU A 30 -25.96 -11.67 6.95
C LEU A 30 -26.05 -10.73 5.73
N GLU A 31 -25.92 -11.28 4.51
CA GLU A 31 -26.10 -10.54 3.25
C GLU A 31 -27.51 -9.99 3.10
N LEU A 32 -28.54 -10.78 3.44
CA LEU A 32 -29.94 -10.36 3.36
C LEU A 32 -30.23 -9.15 4.28
N ILE A 33 -29.69 -9.15 5.50
CA ILE A 33 -29.96 -8.08 6.45
C ILE A 33 -29.01 -6.89 6.33
N TRP A 34 -27.87 -7.02 5.63
CA TRP A 34 -26.75 -6.08 5.71
C TRP A 34 -27.15 -4.62 5.48
N ASP A 35 -27.86 -4.34 4.40
CA ASP A 35 -28.22 -2.97 4.00
C ASP A 35 -29.27 -2.35 4.93
N SER A 36 -29.91 -3.16 5.79
CA SER A 36 -30.87 -2.71 6.81
C SER A 36 -30.23 -2.40 8.17
N LEU A 37 -28.93 -2.67 8.34
CA LEU A 37 -28.19 -2.41 9.57
C LEU A 37 -27.66 -0.97 9.57
N SER A 38 -27.84 -0.27 10.69
CA SER A 38 -27.25 1.07 10.85
C SER A 38 -25.73 0.98 10.82
N GLY A 39 -25.06 1.78 9.97
CA GLY A 39 -23.60 1.82 9.86
C GLY A 39 -22.95 0.78 8.93
N SER A 40 -23.73 -0.12 8.33
CA SER A 40 -23.23 -1.18 7.45
C SER A 40 -22.51 -0.69 6.18
N SER A 41 -22.89 0.48 5.68
CA SER A 41 -22.29 1.10 4.50
C SER A 41 -20.91 1.73 4.76
N ASN A 42 -20.43 1.76 6.02
CA ASN A 42 -19.15 2.36 6.38
C ASN A 42 -18.00 1.74 5.58
N GLN A 43 -17.06 2.58 5.13
CA GLN A 43 -15.96 2.21 4.24
C GLN A 43 -16.39 1.59 2.91
N ASN A 44 -17.59 1.94 2.42
CA ASN A 44 -18.22 1.39 1.22
C ASN A 44 -18.31 -0.14 1.30
N THR A 45 -18.85 -0.66 2.40
CA THR A 45 -19.04 -2.10 2.60
C THR A 45 -20.47 -2.46 2.20
N THR A 46 -20.59 -3.37 1.24
CA THR A 46 -21.84 -3.79 0.61
C THR A 46 -22.02 -5.28 0.86
N ALA A 47 -23.26 -5.78 0.85
CA ALA A 47 -23.58 -7.18 1.15
C ALA A 47 -22.69 -8.19 0.40
N ASN A 48 -22.48 -7.98 -0.90
CA ASN A 48 -21.65 -8.84 -1.75
C ASN A 48 -20.14 -8.94 -1.38
N LYS A 49 -19.68 -8.26 -0.34
CA LYS A 49 -18.32 -8.37 0.20
C LYS A 49 -18.24 -9.29 1.41
N LEU A 50 -19.38 -9.71 1.95
CA LEU A 50 -19.47 -10.56 3.14
C LEU A 50 -19.02 -12.00 2.85
N ASP A 51 -18.98 -12.39 1.58
CA ASP A 51 -18.31 -13.59 1.09
C ASP A 51 -16.83 -13.69 1.51
N ARG A 52 -16.18 -12.59 1.91
CA ARG A 52 -14.75 -12.50 2.30
C ARG A 52 -14.51 -12.45 3.80
N ILE A 53 -15.54 -12.56 4.64
CA ILE A 53 -15.32 -12.49 6.08
C ILE A 53 -14.53 -13.70 6.59
N GLU A 54 -13.75 -13.49 7.64
CA GLU A 54 -12.91 -14.48 8.32
C GLU A 54 -13.04 -14.29 9.84
N ASN A 55 -12.58 -15.28 10.61
CA ASN A 55 -12.50 -15.22 12.08
C ASN A 55 -13.82 -14.78 12.74
N ILE A 56 -14.89 -15.50 12.42
CA ILE A 56 -16.22 -15.19 12.93
C ILE A 56 -16.30 -15.62 14.38
N PHE A 57 -16.77 -14.73 15.24
CA PHE A 57 -16.93 -14.97 16.66
C PHE A 57 -18.31 -14.51 17.10
N TRP A 58 -19.05 -15.39 17.76
CA TRP A 58 -20.35 -15.10 18.33
C TRP A 58 -20.22 -14.93 19.84
N SER A 59 -20.47 -13.72 20.32
CA SER A 59 -20.57 -13.40 21.75
C SER A 59 -21.86 -12.62 21.94
N PRO A 60 -22.99 -13.30 22.23
CA PRO A 60 -24.30 -12.66 22.26
C PRO A 60 -24.28 -11.33 23.02
N PRO A 61 -24.84 -10.24 22.46
CA PRO A 61 -25.59 -10.12 21.21
C PRO A 61 -24.73 -9.77 19.96
N LEU A 62 -23.41 -9.92 20.05
CA LEU A 62 -22.46 -9.44 19.05
C LEU A 62 -21.95 -10.58 18.17
N LEU A 63 -22.14 -10.42 16.85
CA LEU A 63 -21.45 -11.21 15.84
C LEU A 63 -20.25 -10.41 15.32
N GLU A 64 -19.06 -10.87 15.62
CA GLU A 64 -17.81 -10.23 15.21
C GLU A 64 -17.17 -10.99 14.05
N PHE A 65 -16.52 -10.28 13.14
CA PHE A 65 -15.77 -10.88 12.05
C PHE A 65 -14.74 -9.91 11.47
N ILE A 66 -13.79 -10.44 10.72
CA ILE A 66 -12.77 -9.66 10.01
C ILE A 66 -13.10 -9.63 8.53
N LEU A 67 -13.10 -8.45 7.92
CA LEU A 67 -13.21 -8.26 6.49
C LEU A 67 -11.88 -7.75 5.90
N GLU A 68 -11.27 -8.55 5.02
CA GLU A 68 -10.07 -8.14 4.30
C GLU A 68 -10.40 -7.12 3.18
N ARG A 69 -9.62 -6.03 3.12
CA ARG A 69 -9.80 -4.91 2.19
C ARG A 69 -8.54 -4.71 1.37
N HIS A 70 -8.68 -4.93 0.06
CA HIS A 70 -7.60 -4.88 -0.94
C HIS A 70 -7.37 -3.49 -1.56
N GLY A 71 -7.96 -2.42 -1.02
CA GLY A 71 -7.81 -1.07 -1.57
C GLY A 71 -6.35 -0.65 -1.81
N PRO A 72 -5.44 -0.81 -0.83
CA PRO A 72 -4.03 -0.50 -1.02
C PRO A 72 -3.30 -1.45 -1.99
N THR A 73 -3.73 -2.71 -2.11
CA THR A 73 -3.04 -3.72 -2.92
C THR A 73 -3.23 -3.46 -4.41
N VAL A 74 -4.35 -2.85 -4.81
CA VAL A 74 -4.56 -2.33 -6.18
C VAL A 74 -3.45 -1.37 -6.61
N ASN A 75 -2.85 -0.64 -5.67
CA ASN A 75 -1.74 0.27 -5.91
C ASN A 75 -0.35 -0.36 -5.65
N GLY A 76 -0.28 -1.70 -5.61
CA GLY A 76 0.97 -2.45 -5.43
C GLY A 76 1.45 -2.54 -3.98
N SER A 77 0.60 -2.18 -3.00
CA SER A 77 0.92 -2.43 -1.59
C SER A 77 0.96 -3.93 -1.32
N SER A 78 1.97 -4.37 -0.56
CA SER A 78 2.05 -5.74 -0.06
C SER A 78 1.17 -6.01 1.16
N ARG A 79 0.33 -5.03 1.55
CA ARG A 79 -0.54 -5.09 2.73
C ARG A 79 -2.00 -4.87 2.37
N ALA A 80 -2.87 -5.73 2.90
CA ALA A 80 -4.31 -5.49 2.95
C ALA A 80 -4.68 -4.78 4.26
N ASN A 81 -5.74 -3.97 4.19
CA ASN A 81 -6.38 -3.45 5.40
C ASN A 81 -7.33 -4.53 5.94
N LEU A 82 -7.44 -4.64 7.26
CA LEU A 82 -8.41 -5.50 7.93
C LEU A 82 -9.42 -4.60 8.64
N HIS A 83 -10.71 -4.81 8.40
CA HIS A 83 -11.78 -4.17 9.16
C HIS A 83 -12.37 -5.20 10.11
N TYR A 84 -12.33 -4.90 11.40
CA TYR A 84 -12.96 -5.72 12.43
C TYR A 84 -14.35 -5.18 12.63
N TRP A 85 -15.32 -5.93 12.14
CA TRP A 85 -16.73 -5.61 12.23
C TRP A 85 -17.34 -6.29 13.44
N ARG A 86 -18.33 -5.62 14.03
CA ARG A 86 -19.30 -6.26 14.90
C ARG A 86 -20.70 -5.88 14.46
N VAL A 87 -21.60 -6.85 14.48
CA VAL A 87 -23.03 -6.68 14.26
C VAL A 87 -23.72 -6.92 15.59
N ASN A 88 -24.50 -5.94 16.05
CA ASN A 88 -25.28 -6.04 17.26
C ASN A 88 -26.74 -6.32 16.89
N ILE A 89 -27.25 -7.49 17.28
CA ILE A 89 -28.63 -7.87 16.95
C ILE A 89 -29.68 -7.17 17.82
N ASN A 90 -29.28 -6.55 18.94
CA ASN A 90 -30.23 -5.85 19.81
C ASN A 90 -30.68 -4.51 19.23
N ASP A 91 -29.79 -3.79 18.56
CA ASP A 91 -30.07 -2.47 17.97
C ASP A 91 -29.99 -2.45 16.44
N TRP A 92 -29.70 -3.61 15.83
CA TRP A 92 -29.53 -3.77 14.39
C TRP A 92 -28.50 -2.81 13.80
N SER A 93 -27.36 -2.68 14.47
CA SER A 93 -26.22 -1.89 14.00
C SER A 93 -25.04 -2.76 13.56
N ALA A 94 -24.23 -2.20 12.67
CA ALA A 94 -22.96 -2.75 12.23
C ALA A 94 -21.90 -1.65 12.31
N GLU A 95 -20.77 -1.94 12.94
CA GLU A 95 -19.68 -0.97 13.03
C GLU A 95 -18.30 -1.60 12.92
N ILE A 96 -17.34 -0.78 12.50
CA ILE A 96 -15.93 -1.12 12.53
C ILE A 96 -15.37 -0.65 13.87
N TYR A 97 -15.15 -1.57 14.80
CA TYR A 97 -14.61 -1.23 16.12
C TYR A 97 -13.07 -1.17 16.14
N LYS A 98 -12.43 -1.79 15.13
CA LYS A 98 -10.97 -1.81 14.98
C LYS A 98 -10.57 -1.91 13.52
N THR A 99 -9.44 -1.31 13.18
CA THR A 99 -8.77 -1.50 11.89
C THR A 99 -7.39 -2.11 12.10
N GLY A 100 -6.94 -2.90 11.13
CA GLY A 100 -5.65 -3.57 11.17
C GLY A 100 -5.04 -3.68 9.78
N LYS A 101 -3.89 -4.36 9.70
CA LYS A 101 -3.20 -4.61 8.43
C LYS A 101 -2.61 -6.01 8.42
N LYS A 102 -2.79 -6.73 7.31
CA LYS A 102 -2.21 -8.06 7.05
C LYS A 102 -1.19 -7.95 5.92
N GLN A 103 -0.04 -8.60 6.09
CA GLN A 103 0.97 -8.70 5.04
C GLN A 103 0.56 -9.82 4.08
N LEU A 104 0.37 -9.52 2.79
CA LEU A 104 -0.02 -10.50 1.77
C LEU A 104 1.18 -11.07 1.01
N THR A 105 2.18 -10.25 0.75
CA THR A 105 3.40 -10.65 0.03
C THR A 105 4.65 -10.15 0.75
N PRO A 106 5.83 -10.77 0.55
CA PRO A 106 7.07 -10.26 1.15
C PRO A 106 7.32 -8.80 0.79
N MET A 107 7.85 -8.03 1.73
CA MET A 107 8.27 -6.65 1.43
C MET A 107 9.43 -6.66 0.44
N SER A 108 9.45 -5.68 -0.47
CA SER A 108 10.62 -5.46 -1.32
C SER A 108 11.86 -5.21 -0.46
N ARG A 109 13.02 -5.70 -0.90
CA ARG A 109 14.29 -5.47 -0.21
C ARG A 109 14.53 -3.96 0.04
N LYS A 110 15.22 -3.67 1.14
CA LYS A 110 15.60 -2.30 1.49
C LYS A 110 16.52 -1.75 0.41
N TYR A 111 16.22 -0.53 -0.03
CA TYR A 111 16.99 0.19 -1.05
C TYR A 111 17.89 1.22 -0.38
N TYR A 112 19.19 1.18 -0.67
CA TYR A 112 20.20 2.07 -0.13
C TYR A 112 20.62 3.10 -1.17
N ALA A 113 19.92 4.23 -1.19
CA ALA A 113 20.12 5.30 -2.17
C ALA A 113 21.54 5.91 -2.16
N SER A 114 22.23 5.88 -1.02
CA SER A 114 23.60 6.40 -0.88
C SER A 114 24.60 5.64 -1.74
N ILE A 115 24.54 4.31 -1.73
CA ILE A 115 25.49 3.44 -2.46
C ILE A 115 25.44 3.75 -3.96
N ASP A 116 24.24 3.81 -4.54
CA ASP A 116 24.09 4.11 -5.97
C ASP A 116 24.44 5.56 -6.30
N ALA A 117 24.08 6.51 -5.42
CA ALA A 117 24.39 7.91 -5.62
C ALA A 117 25.91 8.15 -5.59
N GLU A 118 26.62 7.52 -4.67
CA GLU A 118 28.09 7.56 -4.59
C GLU A 118 28.72 6.95 -5.85
N ALA A 119 28.25 5.79 -6.29
CA ALA A 119 28.75 5.15 -7.50
C ALA A 119 28.57 6.02 -8.75
N VAL A 120 27.40 6.68 -8.89
CA VAL A 120 27.12 7.58 -10.02
C VAL A 120 27.92 8.88 -9.91
N ALA A 121 28.04 9.45 -8.70
CA ALA A 121 28.83 10.65 -8.47
C ALA A 121 30.30 10.43 -8.82
N GLN A 122 30.88 9.29 -8.43
CA GLN A 122 32.26 8.93 -8.77
C GLN A 122 32.48 8.87 -10.28
N LEU A 123 31.55 8.30 -11.05
CA LEU A 123 31.65 8.29 -12.52
C LEU A 123 31.68 9.71 -13.09
N LEU A 124 30.79 10.58 -12.61
CA LEU A 124 30.68 11.95 -13.08
C LEU A 124 31.95 12.74 -12.75
N ILE A 125 32.40 12.69 -11.49
CA ILE A 125 33.61 13.40 -11.02
C ILE A 125 34.87 12.90 -11.75
N GLN A 126 34.98 11.60 -12.03
CA GLN A 126 36.12 11.02 -12.75
C GLN A 126 36.02 11.16 -14.29
N GLY A 127 34.98 11.80 -14.82
CA GLY A 127 34.81 11.96 -16.27
C GLY A 127 34.47 10.67 -17.03
N LYS A 128 33.98 9.63 -16.33
CA LYS A 128 33.67 8.31 -16.91
C LYS A 128 32.27 8.27 -17.49
N TYR A 129 32.04 9.01 -18.56
CA TYR A 129 30.70 9.23 -19.13
C TYR A 129 30.17 8.14 -20.05
N LYS A 130 30.98 7.11 -20.38
CA LYS A 130 30.56 5.96 -21.23
C LYS A 130 29.69 4.94 -20.49
N ASP A 131 29.35 5.17 -19.23
CA ASP A 131 28.53 4.26 -18.43
C ASP A 131 27.07 4.23 -18.94
N PRO A 132 26.43 3.05 -19.05
CA PRO A 132 25.07 2.92 -19.56
C PRO A 132 23.99 3.62 -18.71
N ARG A 133 24.32 4.02 -17.48
CA ARG A 133 23.47 4.83 -16.58
C ARG A 133 23.53 6.32 -16.89
N LEU A 134 24.44 6.75 -17.76
CA LEU A 134 24.65 8.15 -18.13
C LEU A 134 24.34 8.35 -19.62
N GLU A 135 23.82 9.53 -19.95
CA GLU A 135 23.57 9.94 -21.32
C GLU A 135 24.06 11.39 -21.48
N ILE A 136 25.09 11.58 -22.31
CA ILE A 136 25.61 12.91 -22.63
C ILE A 136 24.70 13.55 -23.67
N LYS A 137 24.33 14.81 -23.44
CA LYS A 137 23.54 15.62 -24.37
C LYS A 137 24.45 16.48 -25.25
N SER A 138 23.91 16.93 -26.36
CA SER A 138 24.66 17.75 -27.34
C SER A 138 25.16 19.07 -26.77
N ASP A 139 24.50 19.60 -25.73
CA ASP A 139 24.88 20.81 -25.00
C ASP A 139 25.94 20.58 -23.91
N GLY A 140 26.46 19.36 -23.80
CA GLY A 140 27.44 18.97 -22.78
C GLY A 140 26.84 18.66 -21.41
N ASN A 141 25.52 18.81 -21.22
CA ASN A 141 24.85 18.37 -20.01
C ASN A 141 24.76 16.84 -19.96
N ILE A 142 24.72 16.28 -18.76
CA ILE A 142 24.67 14.85 -18.54
C ILE A 142 23.34 14.49 -17.89
N ARG A 143 22.60 13.58 -18.53
CA ARG A 143 21.40 12.98 -17.97
C ARG A 143 21.75 11.68 -17.26
N VAL A 144 21.34 11.57 -16.01
CA VAL A 144 21.40 10.34 -15.22
C VAL A 144 20.12 9.53 -15.46
N LEU A 145 20.26 8.34 -16.04
CA LEU A 145 19.15 7.45 -16.36
C LEU A 145 18.71 6.69 -15.10
N ILE A 146 17.95 7.37 -14.23
CA ILE A 146 17.57 6.84 -12.91
C ILE A 146 16.84 5.49 -12.96
N THR A 147 16.09 5.20 -14.03
CA THR A 147 15.38 3.94 -14.21
C THR A 147 16.31 2.74 -14.39
N LYS A 148 17.58 2.96 -14.77
CA LYS A 148 18.62 1.93 -14.84
C LYS A 148 19.40 1.76 -13.53
N ILE A 149 19.11 2.60 -12.53
CA ILE A 149 19.85 2.66 -11.25
C ILE A 149 18.92 2.22 -10.12
N VAL A 150 17.78 2.88 -10.00
CA VAL A 150 16.85 2.68 -8.90
C VAL A 150 15.87 1.57 -9.23
N PRO A 151 15.69 0.55 -8.36
CA PRO A 151 14.74 -0.52 -8.59
C PRO A 151 13.30 0.00 -8.75
N ASN A 152 12.67 -0.35 -9.88
CA ASN A 152 11.36 0.15 -10.30
C ASN A 152 10.20 -0.86 -10.14
N GLY A 153 10.47 -2.13 -9.80
CA GLY A 153 9.46 -3.19 -9.69
C GLY A 153 8.60 -3.19 -8.42
N GLY A 154 8.44 -2.05 -7.74
CA GLY A 154 7.67 -1.94 -6.49
C GLY A 154 6.44 -1.04 -6.61
N ALA A 155 5.70 -0.89 -5.50
CA ALA A 155 4.58 0.05 -5.40
C ALA A 155 4.99 1.44 -5.92
N LYS A 156 4.10 2.10 -6.67
CA LYS A 156 4.39 3.38 -7.34
C LYS A 156 4.96 4.45 -6.39
N LEU A 157 4.37 4.60 -5.21
CA LEU A 157 4.84 5.53 -4.18
C LEU A 157 6.23 5.18 -3.65
N THR A 158 6.54 3.88 -3.51
CA THR A 158 7.88 3.42 -3.10
C THR A 158 8.90 3.78 -4.16
N THR A 159 8.61 3.54 -5.44
CA THR A 159 9.51 3.91 -6.55
C THR A 159 9.76 5.42 -6.58
N ILE A 160 8.71 6.24 -6.45
CA ILE A 160 8.83 7.71 -6.38
C ILE A 160 9.71 8.14 -5.19
N ALA A 161 9.49 7.55 -4.01
CA ALA A 161 10.27 7.88 -2.82
C ALA A 161 11.75 7.49 -2.98
N ARG A 162 12.04 6.33 -3.60
CA ARG A 162 13.42 5.90 -3.90
C ARG A 162 14.09 6.87 -4.88
N HIS A 163 13.39 7.25 -5.95
CA HIS A 163 13.90 8.21 -6.93
C HIS A 163 14.22 9.58 -6.29
N LYS A 164 13.36 10.05 -5.37
CA LYS A 164 13.60 11.29 -4.61
C LYS A 164 14.85 11.17 -3.73
N LYS A 165 14.98 10.08 -2.97
CA LYS A 165 16.13 9.85 -2.08
C LYS A 165 17.44 9.75 -2.84
N PHE A 166 17.46 9.03 -3.96
CA PHE A 166 18.64 8.94 -4.83
C PHE A 166 19.07 10.33 -5.32
N ARG A 167 18.15 11.13 -5.86
CA ARG A 167 18.46 12.50 -6.33
C ARG A 167 19.02 13.38 -5.24
N GLN A 168 18.40 13.35 -4.06
CA GLN A 168 18.87 14.13 -2.92
C GLN A 168 20.32 13.76 -2.57
N LYS A 169 20.61 12.46 -2.44
CA LYS A 169 21.96 11.98 -2.13
C LYS A 169 22.97 12.31 -3.21
N LEU A 170 22.59 12.20 -4.48
CA LEU A 170 23.46 12.59 -5.59
C LEU A 170 23.79 14.09 -5.56
N SER A 171 22.79 14.92 -5.24
CA SER A 171 22.95 16.37 -5.13
C SER A 171 23.88 16.77 -3.99
N GLU A 172 23.71 16.14 -2.82
CA GLU A 172 24.57 16.34 -1.65
C GLU A 172 26.05 16.07 -1.98
N ILE A 173 26.34 15.16 -2.92
CA ILE A 173 27.71 14.85 -3.35
C ILE A 173 28.18 15.80 -4.45
N LEU A 174 27.39 15.98 -5.52
CA LEU A 174 27.85 16.66 -6.73
C LEU A 174 27.96 18.19 -6.58
N ILE A 175 27.05 18.83 -5.84
CA ILE A 175 27.02 20.29 -5.68
C ILE A 175 28.35 20.82 -5.10
N PRO A 176 28.91 20.24 -4.02
CA PRO A 176 30.24 20.61 -3.53
C PRO A 176 31.37 20.50 -4.57
N HIS A 177 31.25 19.63 -5.57
CA HIS A 177 32.21 19.49 -6.67
C HIS A 177 31.93 20.43 -7.85
N GLY A 178 31.07 21.45 -7.68
CA GLY A 178 30.81 22.49 -8.68
C GLY A 178 29.83 22.07 -9.78
N TRP A 179 29.18 20.92 -9.66
CA TRP A 179 28.11 20.51 -10.57
C TRP A 179 26.82 21.26 -10.25
N VAL A 180 26.01 21.51 -11.29
CA VAL A 180 24.73 22.21 -11.14
C VAL A 180 23.60 21.30 -11.64
N GLU A 181 22.60 21.05 -10.80
CA GLU A 181 21.35 20.40 -11.23
C GLU A 181 20.52 21.42 -12.01
N ILE A 182 20.27 21.15 -13.29
CA ILE A 182 19.48 22.03 -14.16
C ILE A 182 17.99 21.71 -13.99
N THR A 183 17.67 20.42 -14.07
CA THR A 183 16.36 19.84 -13.79
C THR A 183 16.60 18.45 -13.20
N PRO A 184 15.57 17.78 -12.63
CA PRO A 184 15.74 16.43 -12.10
C PRO A 184 16.50 15.50 -13.05
N HIS A 185 17.60 14.94 -12.55
CA HIS A 185 18.49 14.01 -13.26
C HIS A 185 19.38 14.63 -14.36
N PHE A 186 19.30 15.93 -14.62
CA PHE A 186 20.14 16.62 -15.59
C PHE A 186 21.16 17.49 -14.88
N TRP A 187 22.43 17.21 -15.15
CA TRP A 187 23.57 17.80 -14.46
C TRP A 187 24.47 18.51 -15.45
N ARG A 188 24.84 19.73 -15.12
CA ARG A 188 25.86 20.49 -15.83
C ARG A 188 27.22 20.28 -15.14
N PRO A 189 28.26 19.86 -15.87
CA PRO A 189 29.60 19.73 -15.31
C PRO A 189 30.16 21.08 -14.85
N PRO A 190 31.07 21.10 -13.87
CA PRO A 190 31.79 22.32 -13.49
C PRO A 190 32.56 22.85 -14.69
N LYS A 191 32.62 24.18 -14.84
CA LYS A 191 33.50 24.79 -15.84
C LYS A 191 34.93 24.44 -15.46
N HIS A 192 35.67 23.76 -16.33
CA HIS A 192 37.12 23.69 -16.17
C HIS A 192 37.66 25.11 -16.25
N ASN A 193 38.20 25.64 -15.16
CA ASN A 193 39.15 26.73 -15.25
C ASN A 193 40.43 26.10 -15.81
N PRO A 194 40.87 26.43 -17.04
CA PRO A 194 42.21 26.07 -17.45
C PRO A 194 43.18 26.78 -16.50
N THR A 195 43.94 26.01 -15.73
CA THR A 195 45.20 26.47 -15.12
C THR A 195 46.23 26.71 -16.20
#